data_AF-I8R0W3-F1
#
_entry.id   AF-I8R0W3-F1
#
_cell.length_a   1.000
_cell.length_b   1.000
_cell.length_c   1.000
_cell.angle_alpha   90.00
_cell.angle_beta   90.00
_cell.angle_gamma   90.00
#
_symmetry.space_group_name_H-M   'P 1'
#
loop_
_entity.id
_entity.type
_entity.pdbx_description
1 polymer ?
#
loop_
_entity_poly.entity_id
_entity_poly.type
_entity_poly.pdbx_seq_one_letter_code
_entity_poly.pdbx_strand_id
1 'polypeptide(L)'
;PLPAAVERSDGARRWRGVPGLRRGRGRRGSLGTDPGRPSGRPGPGGLRAGPRRGARRPGTLLLALGVLAGCLAAGTPPALAAPAPSPAVTAATAPAPGSAGSAADAAPAGTIGRSGAYLTDGERRAVVIRGMTVPAGVTPTVGDLDTWIGYGFSGVRLAVPVAADGHFPVTAGWPAPDATAPASTDPGLGQVEGLARTFTGRGMRVVLRLVPAARGQALSSATLAAGLGRLATRFRGEPGLIGYEVPAGAGAGAALSDAVAAQDPHHLLWRDRPAPFDAAATVAVNDPTGYLVGWKDGSPAAVRGLVAAADAFGLSWFYDARSGTGGTVGTDPPPAPGGGPLPAAPAEIVRPYPVAVAGTPESLRFDAARVLTVTYRPGSPAGGSLAAGAATAISVPAWSYPQGYQVQVTGARVTSAPGAGLLCVVAEPGAARVEVRVAPAAAGPQVSAPSNAGAGGCAPSPGPVVAGSAGSGGPAAAPADRGDGEEYSGPLLWVLPLVGAAVAAALLAFVLRPWRRRSGWSAPDPALPAPRPAPAETADPWPVAAPGRAPVSADPAGRGD
;
A
#
# COMPACT_ATOMS: atom_id res chain seq x y z
N PRO A 1 53.43 -32.57 36.79
CA PRO A 1 53.78 -31.32 37.51
C PRO A 1 52.53 -30.61 38.01
N LEU A 2 52.61 -29.94 39.17
CA LEU A 2 51.57 -29.19 39.88
C LEU A 2 52.23 -27.91 40.46
N PRO A 3 51.50 -26.91 41.01
CA PRO A 3 50.21 -26.34 40.59
C PRO A 3 50.13 -24.78 40.72
N ALA A 4 49.06 -24.16 40.21
CA ALA A 4 48.55 -22.80 40.53
C ALA A 4 47.14 -22.63 39.87
N ALA A 5 46.06 -22.04 40.41
CA ALA A 5 45.69 -21.45 41.71
C ALA A 5 46.33 -20.09 42.11
N VAL A 6 45.61 -19.10 42.69
CA VAL A 6 44.15 -18.99 43.01
C VAL A 6 43.45 -17.96 42.08
N GLU A 7 42.62 -16.94 42.39
CA GLU A 7 41.99 -16.34 43.60
C GLU A 7 40.65 -15.62 43.23
N ARG A 8 39.97 -14.98 44.19
CA ARG A 8 38.82 -14.05 44.03
C ARG A 8 38.83 -12.97 45.12
N SER A 9 38.16 -11.83 44.91
CA SER A 9 37.66 -10.97 46.00
C SER A 9 36.49 -10.07 45.56
N ASP A 10 35.43 -10.02 46.38
CA ASP A 10 34.32 -9.07 46.27
C ASP A 10 34.66 -7.70 46.90
N GLY A 11 33.92 -6.64 46.56
CA GLY A 11 34.27 -5.28 47.04
C GLY A 11 33.22 -4.18 46.85
N ALA A 12 31.98 -4.36 47.32
CA ALA A 12 30.95 -3.32 47.21
C ALA A 12 31.08 -2.19 48.27
N ARG A 13 30.86 -0.92 47.86
CA ARG A 13 30.20 0.09 48.72
C ARG A 13 29.65 1.32 47.97
N ARG A 14 28.57 1.89 48.51
CA ARG A 14 27.95 3.19 48.13
C ARG A 14 28.70 4.35 48.82
N TRP A 15 28.49 5.61 48.41
CA TRP A 15 27.67 6.60 49.15
C TRP A 15 27.56 7.98 48.43
N ARG A 16 26.78 8.89 49.02
CA ARG A 16 26.16 10.11 48.43
C ARG A 16 27.08 11.35 48.45
N GLY A 17 26.69 12.42 47.74
CA GLY A 17 27.07 13.80 48.12
C GLY A 17 26.67 14.90 47.12
N VAL A 18 25.75 15.80 47.50
CA VAL A 18 25.43 17.06 46.79
C VAL A 18 25.28 18.18 47.82
N PRO A 19 26.06 19.28 47.70
CA PRO A 19 25.51 20.61 47.40
C PRO A 19 26.37 21.37 46.36
N GLY A 20 25.99 22.52 45.77
CA GLY A 20 24.80 23.38 45.97
C GLY A 20 25.22 24.83 46.30
N LEU A 21 24.45 25.85 45.83
CA LEU A 21 24.65 27.33 45.99
C LEU A 21 25.68 27.99 45.01
N ARG A 22 25.51 29.25 44.54
CA ARG A 22 24.30 30.08 44.29
C ARG A 22 24.62 31.29 43.37
N ARG A 23 23.63 31.69 42.54
CA ARG A 23 23.33 33.05 41.99
C ARG A 23 24.46 34.10 41.80
N GLY A 24 24.64 34.54 40.55
CA GLY A 24 25.01 35.91 40.17
C GLY A 24 23.91 36.55 39.28
N ARG A 25 23.73 37.88 39.30
CA ARG A 25 22.62 38.57 38.59
C ARG A 25 23.08 39.95 38.07
N GLY A 26 23.02 40.19 36.77
CA GLY A 26 23.37 41.48 36.13
C GLY A 26 22.44 41.85 34.98
N ARG A 27 22.19 43.15 34.78
CA ARG A 27 21.28 43.70 33.73
C ARG A 27 21.62 45.17 33.47
N ARG A 28 21.39 45.66 32.24
CA ARG A 28 21.76 46.99 31.65
C ARG A 28 23.24 47.05 31.20
N GLY A 29 23.60 47.71 30.09
CA GLY A 29 22.76 48.19 28.98
C GLY A 29 23.38 49.30 28.09
N SER A 30 22.84 49.43 26.86
CA SER A 30 22.90 50.59 25.92
C SER A 30 24.23 51.01 25.28
N LEU A 31 24.11 51.72 24.13
CA LEU A 31 25.17 52.21 23.20
C LEU A 31 25.82 51.05 22.40
N GLY A 32 26.09 51.10 21.09
CA GLY A 32 26.35 52.19 20.13
C GLY A 32 27.74 51.91 19.51
N THR A 33 28.01 51.90 18.20
CA THR A 33 27.42 52.55 17.01
C THR A 33 27.65 51.75 15.72
N ASP A 34 26.87 52.00 14.66
CA ASP A 34 27.19 51.69 13.24
C ASP A 34 27.77 52.96 12.58
N PRO A 35 28.75 52.86 11.64
CA PRO A 35 28.37 53.08 10.23
C PRO A 35 29.20 52.29 9.19
N GLY A 36 28.56 51.83 8.10
CA GLY A 36 29.31 51.32 6.93
C GLY A 36 28.48 50.89 5.71
N ARG A 37 27.97 51.83 4.90
CA ARG A 37 27.26 51.51 3.63
C ARG A 37 27.42 52.60 2.55
N PRO A 38 27.65 52.19 1.29
CA PRO A 38 26.89 52.71 0.16
C PRO A 38 26.28 51.55 -0.67
N SER A 39 25.04 51.54 -1.20
CA SER A 39 24.15 52.55 -1.80
C SER A 39 24.44 52.86 -3.27
N GLY A 40 23.63 52.30 -4.18
CA GLY A 40 23.68 52.58 -5.62
C GLY A 40 22.42 52.10 -6.35
N ARG A 41 21.45 52.99 -6.57
CA ARG A 41 20.27 52.81 -7.43
C ARG A 41 19.60 54.16 -7.74
N PRO A 42 19.34 54.45 -9.02
CA PRO A 42 18.00 54.83 -9.49
C PRO A 42 17.57 53.95 -10.68
N GLY A 43 16.37 54.01 -11.28
CA GLY A 43 15.17 54.82 -11.03
C GLY A 43 13.90 54.11 -11.56
N PRO A 44 12.69 54.74 -11.54
CA PRO A 44 11.43 53.98 -11.57
C PRO A 44 10.46 54.26 -12.76
N GLY A 45 9.53 53.32 -12.98
CA GLY A 45 8.31 53.45 -13.80
C GLY A 45 7.73 52.08 -14.18
N GLY A 46 6.41 51.84 -14.26
CA GLY A 46 5.26 52.70 -13.93
C GLY A 46 3.95 51.88 -13.84
N LEU A 47 3.02 52.34 -12.99
CA LEU A 47 1.73 51.74 -12.61
C LEU A 47 0.84 51.18 -13.75
N ARG A 48 0.15 50.05 -13.48
CA ARG A 48 -1.34 49.99 -13.45
C ARG A 48 -1.88 48.69 -12.84
N ALA A 49 -3.10 48.75 -12.31
CA ALA A 49 -3.87 47.63 -11.77
C ALA A 49 -5.34 47.72 -12.23
N GLY A 50 -6.05 46.59 -12.32
CA GLY A 50 -7.48 46.55 -12.69
C GLY A 50 -7.96 45.14 -13.09
N PRO A 51 -9.08 44.62 -12.55
CA PRO A 51 -9.48 43.22 -12.73
C PRO A 51 -10.60 43.03 -13.77
N ARG A 52 -10.81 41.78 -14.21
CA ARG A 52 -12.12 41.31 -14.72
C ARG A 52 -12.34 39.80 -14.54
N ARG A 53 -13.62 39.40 -14.45
CA ARG A 53 -14.10 38.01 -14.33
C ARG A 53 -14.56 37.48 -15.68
N GLY A 54 -14.56 36.16 -15.82
CA GLY A 54 -15.30 35.41 -16.85
C GLY A 54 -14.44 34.33 -17.51
N ALA A 55 -14.99 33.25 -18.07
CA ALA A 55 -16.29 32.61 -17.88
C ALA A 55 -16.20 31.17 -18.43
N ARG A 56 -16.94 30.20 -17.88
CA ARG A 56 -17.00 28.84 -18.45
C ARG A 56 -17.91 28.80 -19.68
N ARG A 57 -17.52 28.08 -20.74
CA ARG A 57 -18.37 27.21 -21.60
C ARG A 57 -17.51 26.34 -22.55
N PRO A 58 -18.06 25.30 -23.22
CA PRO A 58 -17.36 24.02 -23.36
C PRO A 58 -16.80 23.73 -24.77
N GLY A 59 -15.93 22.72 -24.85
CA GLY A 59 -15.66 21.98 -26.09
C GLY A 59 -16.71 20.88 -26.29
N THR A 60 -17.25 20.78 -27.51
CA THR A 60 -18.38 19.90 -27.84
C THR A 60 -17.90 18.56 -28.42
N LEU A 61 -18.62 17.48 -28.10
CA LEU A 61 -18.42 16.15 -28.67
C LEU A 61 -18.76 16.13 -30.16
N LEU A 62 -17.93 15.51 -31.01
CA LEU A 62 -18.23 15.32 -32.44
C LEU A 62 -18.30 13.83 -32.77
N LEU A 63 -19.52 13.34 -33.03
CA LEU A 63 -19.79 12.00 -33.56
C LEU A 63 -19.62 12.01 -35.07
N ALA A 64 -18.82 11.08 -35.60
CA ALA A 64 -18.73 10.80 -37.02
C ALA A 64 -19.60 9.58 -37.35
N LEU A 65 -20.69 9.80 -38.09
CA LEU A 65 -21.53 8.74 -38.67
C LEU A 65 -21.20 8.61 -40.15
N GLY A 66 -20.63 7.47 -40.54
CA GLY A 66 -20.42 7.10 -41.94
C GLY A 66 -21.47 6.09 -42.39
N VAL A 67 -22.28 6.44 -43.38
CA VAL A 67 -23.28 5.55 -44.00
C VAL A 67 -22.88 5.30 -45.45
N LEU A 68 -22.92 4.04 -45.87
CA LEU A 68 -22.96 3.67 -47.29
C LEU A 68 -23.78 2.39 -47.47
N ALA A 69 -24.75 2.43 -48.37
CA ALA A 69 -25.40 1.24 -48.93
C ALA A 69 -24.46 0.57 -49.96
N GLY A 70 -24.62 -0.70 -50.35
CA GLY A 70 -25.66 -1.66 -50.02
C GLY A 70 -26.30 -2.23 -51.30
N CYS A 71 -26.42 -3.56 -51.40
CA CYS A 71 -27.09 -4.26 -52.51
C CYS A 71 -27.55 -5.65 -52.06
N LEU A 72 -28.65 -6.15 -52.64
CA LEU A 72 -29.30 -7.42 -52.28
C LEU A 72 -29.10 -8.51 -53.34
N ALA A 73 -29.00 -9.76 -52.90
CA ALA A 73 -29.43 -10.95 -53.63
C ALA A 73 -29.93 -11.98 -52.61
N ALA A 74 -30.93 -12.80 -52.97
CA ALA A 74 -31.63 -13.68 -52.03
C ALA A 74 -31.44 -15.17 -52.36
N GLY A 75 -31.59 -16.03 -51.34
CA GLY A 75 -31.62 -17.49 -51.48
C GLY A 75 -32.13 -18.16 -50.20
N THR A 76 -33.16 -18.99 -50.31
CA THR A 76 -33.79 -19.72 -49.19
C THR A 76 -33.22 -21.14 -49.01
N PRO A 77 -33.30 -21.73 -47.80
CA PRO A 77 -32.59 -22.98 -47.48
C PRO A 77 -33.43 -24.26 -47.68
N PRO A 78 -32.78 -25.42 -47.83
CA PRO A 78 -33.33 -26.73 -47.47
C PRO A 78 -32.85 -27.17 -46.07
N ALA A 79 -33.50 -28.20 -45.52
CA ALA A 79 -33.14 -28.83 -44.24
C ALA A 79 -32.97 -30.35 -44.40
N LEU A 80 -32.72 -31.06 -43.28
CA LEU A 80 -32.65 -32.52 -43.11
C LEU A 80 -31.42 -33.24 -43.68
N ALA A 81 -30.61 -33.79 -42.76
CA ALA A 81 -30.31 -35.23 -42.73
C ALA A 81 -29.73 -35.60 -41.35
N ALA A 82 -30.07 -36.79 -40.85
CA ALA A 82 -29.42 -37.44 -39.72
C ALA A 82 -29.05 -38.88 -40.12
N PRO A 83 -28.02 -39.47 -39.50
CA PRO A 83 -28.03 -40.92 -39.32
C PRO A 83 -27.61 -41.37 -37.91
N ALA A 84 -28.06 -42.58 -37.57
CA ALA A 84 -27.68 -43.42 -36.44
C ALA A 84 -28.01 -44.89 -36.84
N PRO A 85 -27.71 -45.96 -36.06
CA PRO A 85 -27.09 -46.02 -34.73
C PRO A 85 -26.01 -47.13 -34.58
N SER A 86 -25.62 -47.40 -33.31
CA SER A 86 -25.14 -48.71 -32.78
C SER A 86 -23.67 -49.16 -33.01
N PRO A 87 -23.14 -50.10 -32.20
CA PRO A 87 -23.18 -50.05 -30.72
C PRO A 87 -21.86 -50.54 -30.04
N ALA A 88 -21.56 -50.00 -28.85
CA ALA A 88 -20.74 -50.70 -27.85
C ALA A 88 -21.10 -50.19 -26.44
N VAL A 89 -21.46 -51.10 -25.52
CA VAL A 89 -21.78 -50.76 -24.12
C VAL A 89 -20.66 -51.26 -23.22
N THR A 90 -20.03 -50.35 -22.49
CA THR A 90 -19.32 -50.64 -21.23
C THR A 90 -19.92 -49.76 -20.13
N ALA A 91 -20.11 -50.34 -18.94
CA ALA A 91 -20.86 -49.69 -17.88
C ALA A 91 -20.12 -48.48 -17.30
N ALA A 92 -20.81 -47.35 -17.17
CA ALA A 92 -20.27 -46.18 -16.50
C ALA A 92 -20.27 -46.39 -14.98
N THR A 93 -19.11 -46.71 -14.41
CA THR A 93 -18.88 -46.61 -12.96
C THR A 93 -19.06 -45.15 -12.55
N ALA A 94 -19.95 -44.89 -11.58
CA ALA A 94 -20.16 -43.54 -11.07
C ALA A 94 -18.86 -42.98 -10.45
N PRO A 95 -18.49 -41.72 -10.71
CA PRO A 95 -17.32 -41.11 -10.09
C PRO A 95 -17.54 -41.00 -8.58
N ALA A 96 -16.54 -41.46 -7.81
CA ALA A 96 -16.51 -41.24 -6.37
C ALA A 96 -16.50 -39.73 -6.05
N PRO A 97 -17.03 -39.29 -4.87
CA PRO A 97 -16.94 -37.90 -4.45
C PRO A 97 -15.48 -37.43 -4.47
N GLY A 98 -15.27 -36.22 -4.98
CA GLY A 98 -13.97 -35.77 -5.49
C GLY A 98 -12.81 -35.95 -4.51
N SER A 99 -11.70 -36.50 -5.00
CA SER A 99 -10.42 -36.49 -4.30
C SER A 99 -10.07 -35.05 -3.92
N ALA A 100 -9.85 -34.81 -2.63
CA ALA A 100 -9.42 -33.51 -2.14
C ALA A 100 -8.15 -33.07 -2.89
N GLY A 101 -8.14 -31.82 -3.35
CA GLY A 101 -6.97 -31.25 -4.02
C GLY A 101 -5.75 -31.38 -3.12
N SER A 102 -4.63 -31.86 -3.69
CA SER A 102 -3.43 -32.14 -2.90
C SER A 102 -2.96 -30.88 -2.19
N ALA A 103 -2.72 -30.97 -0.88
CA ALA A 103 -2.24 -29.84 -0.07
C ALA A 103 -0.88 -29.28 -0.56
N ALA A 104 -0.18 -30.00 -1.44
CA ALA A 104 1.05 -29.57 -2.09
C ALA A 104 0.89 -28.42 -3.12
N ASP A 105 -0.34 -28.05 -3.50
CA ASP A 105 -0.65 -26.96 -4.44
C ASP A 105 -1.26 -25.72 -3.74
N ALA A 106 -1.34 -25.74 -2.40
CA ALA A 106 -1.80 -24.60 -1.61
C ALA A 106 -0.69 -23.56 -1.43
N ALA A 107 -0.95 -22.31 -1.79
CA ALA A 107 0.01 -21.21 -1.66
C ALA A 107 0.47 -21.01 -0.19
N PRO A 108 1.74 -20.65 0.06
CA PRO A 108 2.27 -20.45 1.41
C PRO A 108 1.49 -19.46 2.29
N ALA A 109 1.61 -19.64 3.61
CA ALA A 109 0.89 -18.82 4.57
C ALA A 109 1.21 -17.33 4.41
N GLY A 110 0.18 -16.52 4.15
CA GLY A 110 0.33 -15.07 4.00
C GLY A 110 0.97 -14.60 2.69
N THR A 111 1.18 -15.47 1.69
CA THR A 111 1.53 -15.07 0.32
C THR A 111 0.60 -13.96 -0.18
N ILE A 112 1.17 -12.97 -0.88
CA ILE A 112 0.43 -11.86 -1.47
C ILE A 112 0.24 -12.10 -2.96
N GLY A 113 -0.98 -12.51 -3.32
CA GLY A 113 -1.43 -12.56 -4.71
C GLY A 113 -1.89 -11.20 -5.23
N ARG A 114 -2.60 -11.21 -6.37
CA ARG A 114 -3.18 -10.02 -6.98
C ARG A 114 -4.53 -10.31 -7.63
N SER A 115 -5.36 -9.29 -7.78
CA SER A 115 -6.49 -9.32 -8.71
C SER A 115 -6.76 -7.94 -9.32
N GLY A 116 -6.77 -7.87 -10.65
CA GLY A 116 -6.78 -6.61 -11.38
C GLY A 116 -5.62 -5.72 -10.97
N ALA A 117 -5.91 -4.53 -10.45
CA ALA A 117 -4.92 -3.57 -9.94
C ALA A 117 -4.57 -3.76 -8.45
N TYR A 118 -5.26 -4.63 -7.72
CA TYR A 118 -5.08 -4.80 -6.27
C TYR A 118 -4.12 -5.94 -5.92
N LEU A 119 -3.32 -5.76 -4.86
CA LEU A 119 -2.72 -6.88 -4.12
C LEU A 119 -3.80 -7.54 -3.25
N THR A 120 -3.72 -8.85 -3.03
CA THR A 120 -4.69 -9.60 -2.23
C THR A 120 -4.02 -10.64 -1.33
N ASP A 121 -4.48 -10.75 -0.08
CA ASP A 121 -4.09 -11.81 0.84
C ASP A 121 -4.94 -13.09 0.65
N GLY A 122 -4.60 -14.15 1.40
CA GLY A 122 -5.38 -15.40 1.42
C GLY A 122 -6.81 -15.27 1.97
N GLU A 123 -7.13 -14.18 2.68
CA GLU A 123 -8.52 -13.84 3.07
C GLU A 123 -9.29 -13.15 1.92
N ARG A 124 -8.63 -12.90 0.79
CA ARG A 124 -9.12 -12.15 -0.39
C ARG A 124 -9.51 -10.71 -0.07
N ARG A 125 -8.86 -10.09 0.91
CA ARG A 125 -8.91 -8.65 1.18
C ARG A 125 -8.03 -7.89 0.19
N ALA A 126 -8.36 -6.63 -0.10
CA ALA A 126 -7.45 -5.74 -0.81
C ALA A 126 -6.32 -5.31 0.13
N VAL A 127 -5.06 -5.57 -0.21
CA VAL A 127 -3.89 -5.28 0.63
C VAL A 127 -3.20 -4.00 0.17
N VAL A 128 -2.79 -3.16 1.13
CA VAL A 128 -1.86 -2.06 0.87
C VAL A 128 -0.61 -2.27 1.73
N ILE A 129 0.55 -2.27 1.08
CA ILE A 129 1.85 -2.47 1.71
C ILE A 129 2.58 -1.12 1.78
N ARG A 130 3.09 -0.78 2.95
CA ARG A 130 3.99 0.37 3.14
C ARG A 130 5.22 -0.12 3.87
N GLY A 131 6.40 0.24 3.37
CA GLY A 131 7.63 -0.39 3.84
C GLY A 131 8.88 0.41 3.63
N MET A 132 9.99 -0.15 4.11
CA MET A 132 11.34 0.36 3.96
C MET A 132 12.14 -0.54 3.02
N THR A 133 13.08 0.04 2.29
CA THR A 133 14.09 -0.73 1.55
C THR A 133 15.27 -1.03 2.48
N VAL A 134 15.64 -2.31 2.59
CA VAL A 134 16.83 -2.76 3.35
C VAL A 134 18.01 -2.88 2.37
N PRO A 135 19.12 -2.16 2.60
CA PRO A 135 20.31 -2.27 1.75
C PRO A 135 20.97 -3.66 1.87
N ALA A 136 21.66 -4.09 0.82
CA ALA A 136 22.42 -5.32 0.84
C ALA A 136 23.56 -5.24 1.89
N GLY A 137 23.81 -6.34 2.60
CA GLY A 137 24.79 -6.38 3.69
C GLY A 137 24.39 -5.64 4.97
N VAL A 138 23.13 -5.20 5.10
CA VAL A 138 22.59 -4.60 6.32
C VAL A 138 21.59 -5.55 6.97
N THR A 139 21.72 -5.75 8.29
CA THR A 139 20.78 -6.52 9.12
C THR A 139 20.10 -5.60 10.13
N PRO A 140 18.80 -5.29 9.96
CA PRO A 140 18.02 -4.56 10.96
C PRO A 140 17.96 -5.32 12.29
N THR A 141 18.07 -4.60 13.40
CA THR A 141 17.91 -5.16 14.74
C THR A 141 16.43 -5.34 15.09
N VAL A 142 16.12 -6.11 16.14
CA VAL A 142 14.75 -6.22 16.67
C VAL A 142 14.15 -4.85 16.99
N GLY A 143 14.95 -3.92 17.54
CA GLY A 143 14.50 -2.55 17.84
C GLY A 143 14.20 -1.71 16.60
N ASP A 144 14.87 -1.96 15.47
CA ASP A 144 14.52 -1.32 14.19
C ASP A 144 13.17 -1.83 13.68
N LEU A 145 12.94 -3.15 13.75
CA LEU A 145 11.68 -3.77 13.34
C LEU A 145 10.51 -3.34 14.23
N ASP A 146 10.70 -3.27 15.54
CA ASP A 146 9.70 -2.78 16.49
C ASP A 146 9.38 -1.30 16.23
N THR A 147 10.39 -0.49 15.90
CA THR A 147 10.22 0.92 15.48
C THR A 147 9.40 1.01 14.20
N TRP A 148 9.69 0.18 13.19
CA TRP A 148 8.96 0.14 11.92
C TRP A 148 7.51 -0.31 12.09
N ILE A 149 7.25 -1.28 12.98
CA ILE A 149 5.89 -1.72 13.34
C ILE A 149 5.15 -0.59 14.09
N GLY A 150 5.81 0.13 14.98
CA GLY A 150 5.27 1.33 15.65
C GLY A 150 4.97 2.50 14.69
N TYR A 151 5.72 2.59 13.59
CA TYR A 151 5.43 3.49 12.45
C TYR A 151 4.36 2.95 11.50
N GLY A 152 3.89 1.72 11.71
CA GLY A 152 2.82 1.09 10.95
C GLY A 152 3.25 0.39 9.66
N PHE A 153 4.55 0.22 9.41
CA PHE A 153 5.03 -0.43 8.18
C PHE A 153 4.68 -1.92 8.16
N SER A 154 4.22 -2.38 7.00
CA SER A 154 3.73 -3.74 6.76
C SER A 154 4.61 -4.56 5.82
N GLY A 155 5.69 -3.99 5.28
CA GLY A 155 6.59 -4.72 4.39
C GLY A 155 8.03 -4.21 4.33
N VAL A 156 8.87 -5.02 3.68
CA VAL A 156 10.30 -4.78 3.44
C VAL A 156 10.64 -5.13 1.99
N ARG A 157 11.45 -4.28 1.36
CA ARG A 157 12.10 -4.54 0.07
C ARG A 157 13.57 -4.82 0.33
N LEU A 158 13.98 -6.08 0.26
CA LEU A 158 15.35 -6.50 0.57
C LEU A 158 16.19 -6.46 -0.70
N ALA A 159 17.28 -5.69 -0.70
CA ALA A 159 18.28 -5.75 -1.76
C ALA A 159 19.12 -7.04 -1.64
N VAL A 160 19.08 -7.87 -2.67
CA VAL A 160 19.69 -9.21 -2.73
C VAL A 160 20.80 -9.23 -3.78
N PRO A 161 22.08 -9.35 -3.37
CA PRO A 161 23.21 -9.43 -4.29
C PRO A 161 23.20 -10.68 -5.16
N VAL A 162 23.41 -10.52 -6.46
CA VAL A 162 23.59 -11.65 -7.38
C VAL A 162 24.86 -11.47 -8.22
N ALA A 163 25.68 -12.51 -8.30
CA ALA A 163 26.91 -12.55 -9.10
C ALA A 163 26.62 -12.73 -10.60
N ALA A 164 27.62 -12.57 -11.47
CA ALA A 164 27.42 -12.49 -12.92
C ALA A 164 26.86 -13.78 -13.57
N ASP A 165 27.14 -14.94 -12.96
CA ASP A 165 26.65 -16.29 -13.26
C ASP A 165 25.32 -16.66 -12.55
N GLY A 166 24.77 -15.71 -11.79
CA GLY A 166 23.50 -15.87 -11.09
C GLY A 166 23.57 -16.60 -9.74
N HIS A 167 24.73 -16.81 -9.13
CA HIS A 167 24.80 -17.29 -7.73
C HIS A 167 24.64 -16.13 -6.73
N PHE A 168 24.27 -16.44 -5.48
CA PHE A 168 24.15 -15.46 -4.40
C PHE A 168 25.39 -15.54 -3.49
N PRO A 169 26.33 -14.58 -3.58
CA PRO A 169 27.55 -14.64 -2.77
C PRO A 169 27.26 -14.41 -1.28
N VAL A 170 28.09 -15.00 -0.42
CA VAL A 170 28.04 -14.71 1.03
C VAL A 170 28.27 -13.22 1.23
N THR A 171 27.25 -12.55 1.76
CA THR A 171 27.22 -11.09 1.88
C THR A 171 27.65 -10.68 3.29
N ALA A 172 28.70 -9.86 3.37
CA ALA A 172 29.21 -9.35 4.64
C ALA A 172 28.20 -8.42 5.33
N GLY A 173 28.10 -8.51 6.66
CA GLY A 173 27.14 -7.74 7.46
C GLY A 173 25.74 -8.38 7.56
N TRP A 174 25.49 -9.47 6.84
CA TRP A 174 24.35 -10.37 7.07
C TRP A 174 24.69 -11.50 8.04
N PRO A 175 23.69 -12.16 8.67
CA PRO A 175 23.93 -13.30 9.57
C PRO A 175 24.68 -14.40 8.82
N ALA A 176 25.55 -15.14 9.50
CA ALA A 176 26.19 -16.30 8.89
C ALA A 176 25.12 -17.33 8.45
N PRO A 177 25.29 -18.02 7.30
CA PRO A 177 24.43 -19.15 6.96
C PRO A 177 24.53 -20.23 8.04
N ASP A 178 23.43 -20.94 8.28
CA ASP A 178 23.34 -21.94 9.35
C ASP A 178 24.37 -23.06 9.14
N ALA A 179 25.34 -23.16 10.05
CA ALA A 179 26.40 -24.16 10.01
C ALA A 179 25.92 -25.60 10.27
N THR A 180 24.65 -25.78 10.68
CA THR A 180 24.01 -27.10 10.84
C THR A 180 23.22 -27.53 9.59
N ALA A 181 22.99 -26.62 8.64
CA ALA A 181 22.40 -26.97 7.35
C ALA A 181 23.39 -27.80 6.51
N PRO A 182 22.90 -28.74 5.68
CA PRO A 182 23.76 -29.46 4.74
C PRO A 182 24.42 -28.48 3.77
N ALA A 183 25.69 -28.72 3.44
CA ALA A 183 26.54 -27.80 2.68
C ALA A 183 25.89 -27.38 1.34
N SER A 184 25.31 -26.19 1.32
CA SER A 184 24.62 -25.65 0.16
C SER A 184 25.61 -25.19 -0.90
N THR A 185 25.32 -25.51 -2.17
CA THR A 185 26.04 -24.94 -3.33
C THR A 185 25.87 -23.42 -3.48
N ASP A 186 24.90 -22.83 -2.78
CA ASP A 186 24.66 -21.40 -2.70
C ASP A 186 24.40 -20.97 -1.24
N PRO A 187 25.45 -20.63 -0.46
CA PRO A 187 25.32 -20.26 0.95
C PRO A 187 24.79 -18.83 1.17
N GLY A 188 24.97 -17.90 0.21
CA GLY A 188 24.39 -16.56 0.31
C GLY A 188 22.87 -16.61 0.25
N LEU A 189 22.31 -17.48 -0.59
CA LEU A 189 20.88 -17.75 -0.68
C LEU A 189 20.27 -18.22 0.67
N GLY A 190 21.05 -18.91 1.51
CA GLY A 190 20.67 -19.24 2.89
C GLY A 190 20.55 -18.03 3.82
N GLN A 191 21.45 -17.05 3.68
CA GLN A 191 21.35 -15.77 4.42
C GLN A 191 20.10 -14.99 4.02
N VAL A 192 19.74 -15.00 2.72
CA VAL A 192 18.53 -14.33 2.21
C VAL A 192 17.27 -14.89 2.85
N GLU A 193 17.14 -16.22 3.02
CA GLU A 193 15.94 -16.77 3.66
C GLU A 193 15.91 -16.51 5.17
N GLY A 194 17.06 -16.55 5.84
CA GLY A 194 17.13 -16.22 7.27
C GLY A 194 16.65 -14.80 7.56
N LEU A 195 17.03 -13.85 6.70
CA LEU A 195 16.54 -12.48 6.75
C LEU A 195 15.06 -12.37 6.36
N ALA A 196 14.63 -13.03 5.27
CA ALA A 196 13.23 -13.03 4.85
C ALA A 196 12.31 -13.53 5.97
N ARG A 197 12.63 -14.69 6.58
CA ARG A 197 11.91 -15.25 7.74
C ARG A 197 11.96 -14.36 8.98
N THR A 198 13.05 -13.62 9.20
CA THR A 198 13.12 -12.63 10.28
C THR A 198 12.08 -11.52 10.09
N PHE A 199 11.88 -11.03 8.85
CA PHE A 199 10.84 -10.03 8.56
C PHE A 199 9.42 -10.64 8.58
N THR A 200 9.19 -11.79 7.93
CA THR A 200 7.85 -12.39 7.82
C THR A 200 7.36 -12.99 9.15
N GLY A 201 8.28 -13.46 10.01
CA GLY A 201 8.00 -13.85 11.39
C GLY A 201 7.58 -12.68 12.30
N ARG A 202 7.95 -11.43 11.96
CA ARG A 202 7.40 -10.20 12.59
C ARG A 202 6.13 -9.70 11.89
N GLY A 203 5.56 -10.48 10.98
CA GLY A 203 4.31 -10.18 10.24
C GLY A 203 4.49 -9.31 8.99
N MET A 204 5.71 -8.89 8.65
CA MET A 204 5.95 -8.06 7.47
C MET A 204 5.79 -8.87 6.18
N ARG A 205 5.65 -8.19 5.03
CA ARG A 205 5.66 -8.79 3.69
C ARG A 205 6.91 -8.40 2.92
N VAL A 206 7.58 -9.40 2.33
CA VAL A 206 8.92 -9.22 1.75
C VAL A 206 8.90 -9.32 0.23
N VAL A 207 9.60 -8.41 -0.44
CA VAL A 207 10.01 -8.56 -1.84
C VAL A 207 11.54 -8.61 -1.93
N LEU A 208 12.06 -9.49 -2.79
CA LEU A 208 13.49 -9.76 -2.97
C LEU A 208 14.00 -9.10 -4.25
N ARG A 209 14.79 -8.03 -4.14
CA ARG A 209 15.25 -7.19 -5.25
C ARG A 209 16.65 -7.57 -5.70
N LEU A 210 16.82 -8.07 -6.94
CA LEU A 210 18.13 -8.45 -7.48
C LEU A 210 19.05 -7.24 -7.77
N VAL A 211 20.06 -7.03 -6.93
CA VAL A 211 21.10 -5.98 -7.12
C VAL A 211 22.44 -6.60 -7.53
N PRO A 212 23.35 -5.87 -8.19
CA PRO A 212 24.66 -6.40 -8.54
C PRO A 212 25.47 -6.77 -7.29
N ALA A 213 26.25 -7.84 -7.34
CA ALA A 213 27.16 -8.19 -6.25
C ALA A 213 28.38 -7.26 -6.16
N ALA A 214 28.80 -6.65 -7.28
CA ALA A 214 29.92 -5.72 -7.33
C ALA A 214 29.59 -4.42 -8.07
N ARG A 215 30.27 -3.31 -7.70
CA ARG A 215 30.14 -2.03 -8.40
C ARG A 215 30.65 -2.15 -9.84
N GLY A 216 29.84 -1.73 -10.81
CA GLY A 216 30.13 -1.83 -12.24
C GLY A 216 29.75 -3.17 -12.88
N GLN A 217 29.28 -4.15 -12.12
CA GLN A 217 28.72 -5.39 -12.68
C GLN A 217 27.37 -5.10 -13.36
N ALA A 218 27.24 -5.44 -14.63
CA ALA A 218 25.96 -5.43 -15.34
C ALA A 218 25.14 -6.69 -15.00
N LEU A 219 23.82 -6.53 -14.85
CA LEU A 219 22.88 -7.64 -14.68
C LEU A 219 22.30 -8.03 -16.05
N SER A 220 22.91 -9.03 -16.69
CA SER A 220 22.42 -9.55 -17.97
C SER A 220 21.13 -10.34 -17.83
N SER A 221 20.35 -10.51 -18.91
CA SER A 221 19.17 -11.37 -18.89
C SER A 221 19.48 -12.82 -18.50
N ALA A 222 20.67 -13.34 -18.83
CA ALA A 222 21.11 -14.67 -18.41
C ALA A 222 21.41 -14.73 -16.90
N THR A 223 22.09 -13.69 -16.37
CA THR A 223 22.35 -13.51 -14.93
C THR A 223 21.05 -13.47 -14.14
N LEU A 224 20.07 -12.69 -14.62
CA LEU A 224 18.76 -12.54 -14.01
C LEU A 224 17.94 -13.84 -14.09
N ALA A 225 17.96 -14.55 -15.23
CA ALA A 225 17.27 -15.84 -15.36
C ALA A 225 17.84 -16.90 -14.40
N ALA A 226 19.18 -17.00 -14.31
CA ALA A 226 19.84 -17.95 -13.40
C ALA A 226 19.57 -17.62 -11.92
N GLY A 227 19.67 -16.35 -11.52
CA GLY A 227 19.37 -15.90 -10.16
C GLY A 227 17.89 -16.07 -9.79
N LEU A 228 16.97 -15.70 -10.68
CA LEU A 228 15.53 -15.88 -10.47
C LEU A 228 15.14 -17.36 -10.36
N GLY A 229 15.73 -18.25 -11.15
CA GLY A 229 15.44 -19.69 -11.06
C GLY A 229 15.88 -20.30 -9.72
N ARG A 230 17.06 -19.91 -9.22
CA ARG A 230 17.53 -20.29 -7.87
C ARG A 230 16.60 -19.74 -6.78
N LEU A 231 16.16 -18.47 -6.88
CA LEU A 231 15.20 -17.88 -5.95
C LEU A 231 13.85 -18.61 -5.98
N ALA A 232 13.20 -18.73 -7.14
CA ALA A 232 11.91 -19.39 -7.30
C ALA A 232 11.93 -20.83 -6.76
N THR A 233 12.94 -21.62 -7.15
CA THR A 233 13.14 -22.99 -6.65
C THR A 233 13.26 -23.04 -5.12
N ARG A 234 13.91 -22.04 -4.50
CA ARG A 234 14.23 -22.01 -3.07
C ARG A 234 13.12 -21.42 -2.20
N PHE A 235 12.34 -20.47 -2.72
CA PHE A 235 11.39 -19.65 -1.99
C PHE A 235 9.91 -19.94 -2.32
N ARG A 236 9.61 -20.82 -3.28
CA ARG A 236 8.23 -21.27 -3.59
C ARG A 236 7.40 -21.78 -2.40
N GLY A 237 8.05 -22.21 -1.32
CA GLY A 237 7.39 -22.64 -0.08
C GLY A 237 7.36 -21.60 1.04
N GLU A 238 8.02 -20.44 0.86
CA GLU A 238 8.26 -19.49 1.96
C GLU A 238 7.06 -18.58 2.23
N PRO A 239 6.62 -18.46 3.50
CA PRO A 239 5.45 -17.67 3.86
C PRO A 239 5.74 -16.17 3.82
N GLY A 240 4.72 -15.37 3.46
CA GLY A 240 4.75 -13.91 3.57
C GLY A 240 5.52 -13.17 2.47
N LEU A 241 5.89 -13.83 1.37
CA LEU A 241 6.47 -13.15 0.21
C LEU A 241 5.42 -12.43 -0.66
N ILE A 242 5.87 -11.35 -1.28
CA ILE A 242 5.27 -10.65 -2.42
C ILE A 242 5.95 -11.10 -3.73
N GLY A 243 7.19 -11.61 -3.63
CA GLY A 243 7.95 -12.25 -4.70
C GLY A 243 9.30 -11.58 -4.99
N TYR A 244 9.64 -11.49 -6.28
CA TYR A 244 10.99 -11.18 -6.77
C TYR A 244 10.97 -9.93 -7.64
N GLU A 245 12.01 -9.09 -7.61
CA GLU A 245 12.01 -7.78 -8.28
C GLU A 245 13.31 -7.52 -9.06
N VAL A 246 13.19 -7.15 -10.35
CA VAL A 246 14.31 -7.00 -11.29
C VAL A 246 14.42 -5.59 -11.91
N PRO A 247 15.64 -5.19 -12.35
CA PRO A 247 15.88 -3.83 -12.85
C PRO A 247 15.11 -3.47 -14.13
N ALA A 248 14.94 -2.17 -14.32
CA ALA A 248 14.48 -1.59 -15.58
C ALA A 248 15.47 -1.96 -16.70
N GLY A 249 14.95 -2.24 -17.89
CA GLY A 249 15.79 -2.65 -19.03
C GLY A 249 16.24 -4.12 -19.00
N ALA A 250 15.80 -4.93 -18.02
CA ALA A 250 15.96 -6.38 -18.06
C ALA A 250 15.26 -6.98 -19.30
N GLY A 251 16.05 -7.22 -20.35
CA GLY A 251 15.57 -7.81 -21.61
C GLY A 251 14.91 -9.18 -21.40
N ALA A 252 13.92 -9.50 -22.23
CA ALA A 252 13.08 -10.69 -22.12
C ALA A 252 12.17 -10.79 -20.86
N GLY A 253 11.79 -9.64 -20.28
CA GLY A 253 10.88 -9.57 -19.12
C GLY A 253 9.45 -10.16 -19.25
N ALA A 254 9.12 -10.82 -20.37
CA ALA A 254 7.98 -11.74 -20.48
C ALA A 254 8.43 -13.17 -20.13
N ALA A 255 9.37 -13.73 -20.90
CA ALA A 255 9.98 -15.03 -20.66
C ALA A 255 10.59 -15.19 -19.25
N LEU A 256 11.11 -14.12 -18.63
CA LEU A 256 11.54 -14.16 -17.22
C LEU A 256 10.36 -14.37 -16.25
N SER A 257 9.18 -13.80 -16.56
CA SER A 257 7.95 -14.00 -15.77
C SER A 257 7.44 -15.44 -15.94
N ASP A 258 7.46 -15.94 -17.18
CA ASP A 258 7.02 -17.31 -17.50
C ASP A 258 7.95 -18.36 -16.84
N ALA A 259 9.26 -18.13 -16.86
CA ALA A 259 10.25 -18.98 -16.22
C ALA A 259 10.16 -18.99 -14.69
N VAL A 260 9.81 -17.85 -14.06
CA VAL A 260 9.51 -17.79 -12.62
C VAL A 260 8.22 -18.56 -12.32
N ALA A 261 7.12 -18.27 -13.03
CA ALA A 261 5.82 -18.89 -12.81
C ALA A 261 5.84 -20.42 -12.99
N ALA A 262 6.71 -20.95 -13.84
CA ALA A 262 6.91 -22.39 -14.04
C ALA A 262 7.64 -23.09 -12.88
N GLN A 263 8.31 -22.35 -11.99
CA GLN A 263 9.06 -22.89 -10.85
C GLN A 263 8.43 -22.52 -9.48
N ASP A 264 7.86 -21.33 -9.41
CA ASP A 264 7.12 -20.77 -8.28
C ASP A 264 5.79 -20.18 -8.81
N PRO A 265 4.67 -20.93 -8.72
CA PRO A 265 3.37 -20.47 -9.20
C PRO A 265 2.66 -19.53 -8.20
N HIS A 266 3.27 -19.22 -7.06
CA HIS A 266 2.63 -18.49 -5.96
C HIS A 266 3.13 -17.05 -5.83
N HIS A 267 4.39 -16.79 -6.16
CA HIS A 267 5.02 -15.48 -5.97
C HIS A 267 5.25 -14.71 -7.29
N LEU A 268 5.09 -13.38 -7.22
CA LEU A 268 5.02 -12.51 -8.39
C LEU A 268 6.41 -11.98 -8.80
N LEU A 269 6.68 -11.92 -10.10
CA LEU A 269 7.84 -11.19 -10.65
C LEU A 269 7.49 -9.73 -10.90
N TRP A 270 8.26 -8.82 -10.31
CA TRP A 270 8.12 -7.38 -10.38
C TRP A 270 9.24 -6.76 -11.21
N ARG A 271 8.94 -5.72 -11.99
CA ARG A 271 9.90 -5.09 -12.93
C ARG A 271 9.91 -3.57 -12.72
N ASP A 272 11.08 -2.98 -12.49
CA ASP A 272 11.19 -1.52 -12.36
C ASP A 272 10.85 -0.81 -13.69
N ARG A 273 10.09 0.28 -13.63
CA ARG A 273 9.84 1.23 -14.73
C ARG A 273 9.75 2.67 -14.20
N PRO A 274 10.02 3.69 -15.02
CA PRO A 274 9.62 5.06 -14.71
C PRO A 274 8.12 5.14 -14.40
N ALA A 275 7.72 5.96 -13.42
CA ALA A 275 6.32 6.08 -13.05
C ALA A 275 5.52 6.83 -14.14
N PRO A 276 4.31 6.37 -14.51
CA PRO A 276 3.55 6.95 -15.63
C PRO A 276 3.06 8.38 -15.37
N PHE A 277 3.14 8.86 -14.13
CA PHE A 277 2.74 10.21 -13.70
C PHE A 277 3.93 11.14 -13.38
N ASP A 278 5.16 10.62 -13.21
CA ASP A 278 6.40 11.39 -13.05
C ASP A 278 7.58 10.50 -13.45
N ALA A 279 8.21 10.79 -14.60
CA ALA A 279 9.33 9.99 -15.11
C ALA A 279 10.58 10.02 -14.22
N ALA A 280 10.66 10.93 -13.23
CA ALA A 280 11.72 10.95 -12.23
C ALA A 280 11.44 10.07 -11.01
N ALA A 281 10.23 9.50 -10.89
CA ALA A 281 9.87 8.49 -9.90
C ALA A 281 9.91 7.08 -10.54
N THR A 282 9.97 6.03 -9.72
CA THR A 282 10.08 4.63 -10.20
C THR A 282 9.04 3.74 -9.53
N VAL A 283 8.36 2.93 -10.33
CA VAL A 283 7.41 1.90 -9.88
C VAL A 283 7.93 0.53 -10.26
N ALA A 284 7.70 -0.48 -9.42
CA ALA A 284 7.86 -1.87 -9.80
C ALA A 284 6.49 -2.46 -10.13
N VAL A 285 6.38 -3.22 -11.23
CA VAL A 285 5.09 -3.64 -11.79
C VAL A 285 4.98 -5.14 -12.08
N ASN A 286 3.77 -5.65 -11.93
CA ASN A 286 3.28 -6.92 -12.46
C ASN A 286 1.90 -6.61 -13.09
N ASP A 287 1.91 -6.18 -14.35
CA ASP A 287 0.85 -5.38 -14.96
C ASP A 287 -0.57 -6.02 -14.83
N PRO A 288 -1.63 -5.25 -14.48
CA PRO A 288 -1.65 -3.81 -14.20
C PRO A 288 -1.34 -3.43 -12.74
N THR A 289 -0.98 -4.39 -11.88
CA THR A 289 -0.62 -4.15 -10.47
C THR A 289 0.77 -3.52 -10.37
N GLY A 290 1.00 -2.66 -9.37
CA GLY A 290 2.31 -2.07 -9.11
C GLY A 290 2.42 -1.39 -7.76
N TYR A 291 3.66 -1.13 -7.34
CA TYR A 291 3.97 -0.32 -6.17
C TYR A 291 5.11 0.65 -6.47
N LEU A 292 5.16 1.75 -5.72
CA LEU A 292 6.21 2.75 -5.85
C LEU A 292 7.48 2.32 -5.11
N VAL A 293 8.64 2.55 -5.72
CA VAL A 293 9.96 2.31 -5.11
C VAL A 293 10.86 3.55 -5.16
N GLY A 294 10.90 4.27 -6.28
CA GLY A 294 11.83 5.39 -6.50
C GLY A 294 11.20 6.77 -6.33
N TRP A 295 11.90 7.66 -5.64
CA TRP A 295 11.47 9.03 -5.32
C TRP A 295 12.32 10.06 -6.07
N LYS A 296 11.65 11.04 -6.69
CA LYS A 296 12.24 12.09 -7.55
C LYS A 296 13.57 12.64 -7.06
N ASP A 297 13.52 13.38 -5.95
CA ASP A 297 14.67 14.04 -5.31
C ASP A 297 14.82 13.65 -3.83
N GLY A 298 13.92 12.81 -3.30
CA GLY A 298 13.89 12.40 -1.88
C GLY A 298 13.54 13.52 -0.89
N SER A 299 13.23 14.74 -1.36
CA SER A 299 12.92 15.87 -0.48
C SER A 299 11.61 15.65 0.30
N PRO A 300 11.46 16.21 1.52
CA PRO A 300 10.21 16.13 2.26
C PRO A 300 8.98 16.63 1.49
N ALA A 301 9.16 17.55 0.53
CA ALA A 301 8.08 18.01 -0.34
C ALA A 301 7.67 16.95 -1.38
N ALA A 302 8.63 16.37 -2.10
CA ALA A 302 8.37 15.28 -3.04
C ALA A 302 7.81 14.03 -2.35
N VAL A 303 8.36 13.66 -1.19
CA VAL A 303 7.89 12.53 -0.38
C VAL A 303 6.43 12.73 0.04
N ARG A 304 6.04 13.92 0.56
CA ARG A 304 4.63 14.21 0.88
C ARG A 304 3.72 14.15 -0.33
N GLY A 305 4.11 14.79 -1.44
CA GLY A 305 3.30 14.82 -2.66
C GLY A 305 3.04 13.42 -3.22
N LEU A 306 4.07 12.58 -3.22
CA LEU A 306 4.01 11.26 -3.83
C LEU A 306 3.46 10.17 -2.91
N VAL A 307 3.57 10.25 -1.56
CA VAL A 307 2.71 9.40 -0.69
C VAL A 307 1.24 9.79 -0.77
N ALA A 308 0.91 11.09 -0.95
CA ALA A 308 -0.47 11.54 -1.09
C ALA A 308 -1.08 11.15 -2.46
N ALA A 309 -0.26 11.09 -3.52
CA ALA A 309 -0.66 10.49 -4.78
C ALA A 309 -0.87 8.97 -4.64
N ALA A 310 0.05 8.26 -3.96
CA ALA A 310 -0.10 6.82 -3.73
C ALA A 310 -1.38 6.49 -2.94
N ASP A 311 -1.72 7.27 -1.91
CA ASP A 311 -2.99 7.17 -1.18
C ASP A 311 -4.20 7.22 -2.13
N ALA A 312 -4.26 8.25 -2.98
CA ALA A 312 -5.40 8.53 -3.85
C ALA A 312 -5.66 7.41 -4.88
N PHE A 313 -4.65 6.60 -5.19
CA PHE A 313 -4.73 5.43 -6.07
C PHE A 313 -4.69 4.09 -5.32
N GLY A 314 -4.64 4.09 -3.98
CA GLY A 314 -4.50 2.87 -3.16
C GLY A 314 -3.17 2.13 -3.35
N LEU A 315 -2.15 2.79 -3.92
CA LEU A 315 -0.88 2.17 -4.29
C LEU A 315 -0.05 1.85 -3.05
N SER A 316 0.50 0.64 -3.05
CA SER A 316 1.54 0.22 -2.12
C SER A 316 2.87 0.91 -2.44
N TRP A 317 3.78 0.99 -1.47
CA TRP A 317 5.10 1.58 -1.69
C TRP A 317 6.17 1.07 -0.73
N PHE A 318 7.42 1.15 -1.18
CA PHE A 318 8.62 1.04 -0.36
C PHE A 318 9.39 2.35 -0.42
N TYR A 319 9.86 2.85 0.72
CA TYR A 319 10.78 3.97 0.75
C TYR A 319 12.19 3.46 0.40
N ASP A 320 12.65 3.79 -0.81
CA ASP A 320 14.03 3.57 -1.25
C ASP A 320 14.78 4.90 -1.16
N ALA A 321 15.74 4.97 -0.23
CA ALA A 321 16.51 6.18 0.02
C ALA A 321 17.54 6.40 -1.11
N ARG A 322 17.69 7.65 -1.56
CA ARG A 322 18.81 8.06 -2.43
C ARG A 322 20.13 7.78 -1.73
N SER A 323 21.08 7.20 -2.46
CA SER A 323 22.42 6.89 -1.95
C SER A 323 23.46 7.89 -2.46
N GLY A 324 24.63 7.92 -1.80
CA GLY A 324 25.75 8.80 -2.17
C GLY A 324 26.45 8.42 -3.49
N THR A 325 26.02 7.36 -4.18
CA THR A 325 26.57 6.90 -5.46
C THR A 325 25.85 7.47 -6.68
N GLY A 326 24.71 8.13 -6.49
CA GLY A 326 23.76 8.51 -7.54
C GLY A 326 22.59 7.53 -7.72
N GLY A 327 22.66 6.34 -7.10
CA GLY A 327 21.60 5.35 -7.11
C GLY A 327 20.59 5.49 -5.95
N THR A 328 20.12 4.35 -5.48
CA THR A 328 19.34 4.17 -4.27
C THR A 328 19.85 2.97 -3.48
N VAL A 329 19.51 2.87 -2.19
CA VAL A 329 19.93 1.73 -1.35
C VAL A 329 19.37 0.37 -1.80
N GLY A 330 18.28 0.37 -2.57
CA GLY A 330 17.69 -0.80 -3.23
C GLY A 330 18.19 -1.08 -4.65
N THR A 331 19.17 -0.32 -5.15
CA THR A 331 19.77 -0.52 -6.48
C THR A 331 21.30 -0.58 -6.47
N ASP A 332 21.95 0.00 -5.45
CA ASP A 332 23.38 -0.16 -5.22
C ASP A 332 23.78 -1.63 -4.93
N PRO A 333 25.01 -2.03 -5.27
CA PRO A 333 25.63 -3.25 -4.75
C PRO A 333 25.89 -3.14 -3.24
N PRO A 334 26.27 -4.23 -2.57
CA PRO A 334 26.78 -4.17 -1.20
C PRO A 334 27.80 -3.03 -0.98
N PRO A 335 27.70 -2.28 0.13
CA PRO A 335 28.76 -1.37 0.55
C PRO A 335 30.00 -2.17 0.99
N ALA A 336 31.07 -1.47 1.36
CA ALA A 336 32.29 -2.09 1.86
C ALA A 336 32.02 -2.99 3.10
N PRO A 337 32.88 -3.98 3.40
CA PRO A 337 32.66 -4.94 4.49
C PRO A 337 32.35 -4.27 5.82
N GLY A 338 31.18 -4.61 6.40
CA GLY A 338 30.63 -3.98 7.60
C GLY A 338 29.21 -3.43 7.42
N GLY A 339 28.77 -3.23 6.17
CA GLY A 339 27.42 -2.74 5.87
C GLY A 339 27.33 -1.20 5.86
N GLY A 340 26.17 -0.69 5.44
CA GLY A 340 25.82 0.73 5.53
C GLY A 340 24.86 0.99 6.70
N PRO A 341 24.67 2.25 7.13
CA PRO A 341 23.61 2.57 8.08
C PRO A 341 22.24 2.25 7.48
N LEU A 342 21.33 1.71 8.30
CA LEU A 342 19.94 1.51 7.91
C LEU A 342 19.27 2.87 7.66
N PRO A 343 18.54 3.09 6.55
CA PRO A 343 17.94 4.39 6.26
C PRO A 343 16.89 4.77 7.33
N ALA A 344 16.99 5.99 7.85
CA ALA A 344 15.95 6.55 8.71
C ALA A 344 14.66 6.79 7.89
N ALA A 345 13.51 6.42 8.48
CA ALA A 345 12.21 6.71 7.90
C ALA A 345 11.88 8.21 8.06
N PRO A 346 11.62 8.97 6.97
CA PRO A 346 11.21 10.37 7.09
C PRO A 346 9.81 10.47 7.74
N ALA A 347 9.58 11.52 8.54
CA ALA A 347 8.32 11.70 9.27
C ALA A 347 7.09 11.77 8.35
N GLU A 348 7.31 12.16 7.08
CA GLU A 348 6.36 12.24 5.99
C GLU A 348 5.70 10.91 5.61
N ILE A 349 6.38 9.77 5.82
CA ILE A 349 5.86 8.44 5.46
C ILE A 349 5.19 7.72 6.64
N VAL A 350 5.41 8.18 7.89
CA VAL A 350 4.87 7.59 9.11
C VAL A 350 3.41 8.03 9.32
N ARG A 351 2.49 7.27 8.72
CA ARG A 351 1.09 7.68 8.49
C ARG A 351 0.10 6.51 8.60
N PRO A 352 -1.15 6.74 9.05
CA PRO A 352 -2.17 5.71 9.13
C PRO A 352 -2.72 5.33 7.74
N TYR A 353 -3.26 4.11 7.62
CA TYR A 353 -3.81 3.53 6.38
C TYR A 353 -4.44 2.15 6.62
N PRO A 354 -5.36 1.69 5.75
CA PRO A 354 -5.74 0.28 5.70
C PRO A 354 -4.56 -0.58 5.25
N VAL A 355 -4.10 -1.51 6.09
CA VAL A 355 -3.15 -2.56 5.69
C VAL A 355 -3.84 -3.67 4.91
N ALA A 356 -5.11 -3.96 5.24
CA ALA A 356 -5.98 -4.83 4.45
C ALA A 356 -7.45 -4.38 4.56
N VAL A 357 -8.20 -4.45 3.46
CA VAL A 357 -9.61 -4.04 3.37
C VAL A 357 -10.49 -5.24 3.06
N ALA A 358 -11.48 -5.51 3.93
CA ALA A 358 -12.54 -6.49 3.71
C ALA A 358 -13.59 -5.95 2.71
N GLY A 359 -13.12 -5.62 1.51
CA GLY A 359 -13.87 -4.88 0.50
C GLY A 359 -13.01 -4.46 -0.68
N THR A 360 -13.68 -3.88 -1.69
CA THR A 360 -13.03 -3.15 -2.78
C THR A 360 -12.88 -1.67 -2.37
N PRO A 361 -11.66 -1.13 -2.24
CA PRO A 361 -11.43 0.29 -1.95
C PRO A 361 -12.08 1.20 -3.00
N GLU A 362 -12.63 2.32 -2.55
CA GLU A 362 -13.11 3.40 -3.42
C GLU A 362 -12.37 4.71 -3.19
N SER A 363 -11.92 4.96 -1.95
CA SER A 363 -11.06 6.10 -1.63
C SER A 363 -10.20 5.85 -0.39
N LEU A 364 -9.02 6.45 -0.41
CA LEU A 364 -8.09 6.56 0.72
C LEU A 364 -7.53 7.98 0.70
N ARG A 365 -7.68 8.71 1.80
CA ARG A 365 -7.17 10.09 1.93
C ARG A 365 -6.69 10.35 3.35
N PHE A 366 -5.46 10.81 3.49
CA PHE A 366 -4.94 11.42 4.72
C PHE A 366 -4.62 12.89 4.46
N ASP A 367 -5.14 13.81 5.28
CA ASP A 367 -4.97 15.24 5.05
C ASP A 367 -4.11 15.98 6.10
N ALA A 368 -3.90 17.28 5.86
CA ALA A 368 -3.06 18.13 6.70
C ALA A 368 -3.59 18.32 8.13
N ALA A 369 -4.88 18.04 8.39
CA ALA A 369 -5.45 18.00 9.74
C ALA A 369 -5.24 16.62 10.42
N ARG A 370 -4.44 15.73 9.80
CA ARG A 370 -4.22 14.33 10.17
C ARG A 370 -5.50 13.49 10.21
N VAL A 371 -6.52 13.86 9.44
CA VAL A 371 -7.72 13.05 9.28
C VAL A 371 -7.46 12.00 8.19
N LEU A 372 -7.59 10.72 8.56
CA LEU A 372 -7.70 9.61 7.63
C LEU A 372 -9.17 9.37 7.32
N THR A 373 -9.54 9.37 6.04
CA THR A 373 -10.80 8.83 5.54
C THR A 373 -10.51 7.65 4.63
N VAL A 374 -11.20 6.53 4.88
CA VAL A 374 -11.20 5.34 4.03
C VAL A 374 -12.64 5.06 3.64
N THR A 375 -12.91 4.77 2.36
CA THR A 375 -14.23 4.36 1.90
C THR A 375 -14.11 3.16 0.98
N TYR A 376 -14.97 2.15 1.17
CA TYR A 376 -14.94 0.91 0.40
C TYR A 376 -16.33 0.29 0.27
N ARG A 377 -16.49 -0.63 -0.69
CA ARG A 377 -17.67 -1.51 -0.78
C ARG A 377 -17.29 -2.89 -0.24
N PRO A 378 -18.02 -3.46 0.75
CA PRO A 378 -17.77 -4.83 1.21
C PRO A 378 -17.85 -5.85 0.06
N GLY A 379 -16.98 -6.86 0.10
CA GLY A 379 -16.83 -7.86 -0.96
C GLY A 379 -15.43 -7.86 -1.59
N SER A 380 -14.92 -9.06 -1.88
CA SER A 380 -13.56 -9.28 -2.40
C SER A 380 -13.37 -8.58 -3.77
N PRO A 381 -12.26 -7.84 -3.98
CA PRO A 381 -11.94 -7.27 -5.30
C PRO A 381 -11.63 -8.35 -6.36
N ALA A 382 -11.30 -9.56 -5.91
CA ALA A 382 -11.09 -10.74 -6.76
C ALA A 382 -12.37 -11.53 -7.05
N GLY A 383 -13.53 -11.04 -6.60
CA GLY A 383 -14.77 -11.81 -6.59
C GLY A 383 -14.82 -12.87 -5.48
N GLY A 384 -15.95 -13.58 -5.42
CA GLY A 384 -16.28 -14.51 -4.33
C GLY A 384 -16.64 -13.80 -3.01
N SER A 385 -17.25 -14.55 -2.09
CA SER A 385 -17.59 -14.08 -0.75
C SER A 385 -16.34 -13.95 0.13
N LEU A 386 -16.25 -12.87 0.92
CA LEU A 386 -15.27 -12.80 2.02
C LEU A 386 -15.69 -13.75 3.15
N ALA A 387 -14.76 -14.10 4.04
CA ALA A 387 -15.10 -14.87 5.24
C ALA A 387 -16.11 -14.11 6.12
N ALA A 388 -16.99 -14.83 6.82
CA ALA A 388 -17.94 -14.23 7.74
C ALA A 388 -17.18 -13.49 8.87
N GLY A 389 -17.49 -12.20 9.05
CA GLY A 389 -16.78 -11.36 10.03
C GLY A 389 -15.38 -10.89 9.60
N ALA A 390 -14.98 -11.07 8.33
CA ALA A 390 -13.71 -10.56 7.83
C ALA A 390 -13.54 -9.05 8.11
N ALA A 391 -12.43 -8.70 8.78
CA ALA A 391 -12.16 -7.34 9.21
C ALA A 391 -11.27 -6.59 8.20
N THR A 392 -11.62 -5.32 7.98
CA THR A 392 -10.68 -4.30 7.50
C THR A 392 -9.76 -3.93 8.66
N ALA A 393 -8.46 -3.99 8.40
CA ALA A 393 -7.40 -3.71 9.36
C ALA A 393 -6.70 -2.40 8.96
N ILE A 394 -6.67 -1.43 9.87
CA ILE A 394 -6.11 -0.08 9.66
C ILE A 394 -4.95 0.11 10.63
N SER A 395 -3.75 0.35 10.11
CA SER A 395 -2.63 0.78 10.94
C SER A 395 -2.82 2.23 11.38
N VAL A 396 -2.59 2.50 12.66
CA VAL A 396 -2.79 3.79 13.33
C VAL A 396 -1.53 4.11 14.15
N PRO A 397 -0.48 4.74 13.56
CA PRO A 397 0.78 4.97 14.26
C PRO A 397 0.67 6.01 15.40
N ALA A 398 1.29 5.74 16.54
CA ALA A 398 1.34 6.67 17.68
C ALA A 398 1.96 8.03 17.30
N TRP A 399 2.95 8.02 16.40
CA TRP A 399 3.58 9.21 15.82
C TRP A 399 2.59 10.14 15.09
N SER A 400 1.58 9.56 14.44
CA SER A 400 0.49 10.31 13.80
C SER A 400 -0.50 10.87 14.82
N TYR A 401 -0.74 10.14 15.92
CA TYR A 401 -1.79 10.42 16.91
C TYR A 401 -1.28 10.37 18.37
N PRO A 402 -0.36 11.27 18.79
CA PRO A 402 0.30 11.18 20.11
C PRO A 402 -0.62 11.49 21.31
N GLN A 403 -1.85 11.95 21.08
CA GLN A 403 -2.88 12.16 22.12
C GLN A 403 -4.04 11.17 22.01
N GLY A 404 -3.81 10.05 21.30
CA GLY A 404 -4.85 9.14 20.89
C GLY A 404 -5.62 9.63 19.65
N TYR A 405 -6.57 8.81 19.22
CA TYR A 405 -7.42 9.05 18.05
C TYR A 405 -8.89 8.78 18.39
N GLN A 406 -9.78 9.35 17.59
CA GLN A 406 -11.21 9.08 17.60
C GLN A 406 -11.62 8.49 16.24
N VAL A 407 -12.57 7.55 16.25
CA VAL A 407 -13.07 6.86 15.05
C VAL A 407 -14.56 7.16 14.88
N GLN A 408 -14.95 7.42 13.64
CA GLN A 408 -16.34 7.49 13.20
C GLN A 408 -16.50 6.45 12.08
N VAL A 409 -17.52 5.59 12.18
CA VAL A 409 -17.80 4.51 11.22
C VAL A 409 -19.24 4.57 10.74
N THR A 410 -19.44 4.29 9.45
CA THR A 410 -20.76 4.16 8.81
C THR A 410 -20.80 2.84 8.06
N GLY A 411 -21.85 2.04 8.26
CA GLY A 411 -22.00 0.71 7.64
C GLY A 411 -21.10 -0.39 8.25
N ALA A 412 -20.44 -0.12 9.36
CA ALA A 412 -19.52 -1.03 10.03
C ALA A 412 -19.41 -0.72 11.53
N ARG A 413 -18.88 -1.67 12.31
CA ARG A 413 -18.50 -1.50 13.72
C ARG A 413 -16.99 -1.64 13.91
N VAL A 414 -16.47 -0.95 14.93
CA VAL A 414 -15.10 -1.15 15.42
C VAL A 414 -15.08 -2.38 16.33
N THR A 415 -14.09 -3.25 16.17
CA THR A 415 -13.90 -4.47 16.99
C THR A 415 -12.59 -4.48 17.79
N SER A 416 -11.64 -3.60 17.48
CA SER A 416 -10.41 -3.39 18.26
C SER A 416 -10.66 -2.55 19.52
N ALA A 417 -9.87 -2.77 20.57
CA ALA A 417 -9.89 -1.96 21.78
C ALA A 417 -9.54 -0.48 21.52
N PRO A 418 -10.03 0.47 22.36
CA PRO A 418 -9.64 1.88 22.29
C PRO A 418 -8.11 2.06 22.42
N GLY A 419 -7.51 2.85 21.52
CA GLY A 419 -6.07 3.10 21.50
C GLY A 419 -5.23 2.04 20.77
N ALA A 420 -5.84 0.98 20.19
CA ALA A 420 -5.08 0.00 19.42
C ALA A 420 -4.43 0.61 18.16
N GLY A 421 -3.11 0.47 18.02
CA GLY A 421 -2.36 0.86 16.82
C GLY A 421 -2.67 0.01 15.57
N LEU A 422 -3.49 -1.04 15.73
CA LEU A 422 -4.19 -1.73 14.66
C LEU A 422 -5.70 -1.65 14.93
N LEU A 423 -6.36 -0.75 14.21
CA LEU A 423 -7.80 -0.53 14.25
C LEU A 423 -8.52 -1.57 13.38
N CYS A 424 -9.35 -2.39 14.00
CA CYS A 424 -10.11 -3.44 13.33
C CYS A 424 -11.57 -2.99 13.13
N VAL A 425 -12.07 -3.10 11.89
CA VAL A 425 -13.41 -2.67 11.49
C VAL A 425 -14.09 -3.79 10.70
N VAL A 426 -15.26 -4.23 11.17
CA VAL A 426 -16.07 -5.27 10.51
C VAL A 426 -17.32 -4.64 9.93
N ALA A 427 -17.59 -4.89 8.64
CA ALA A 427 -18.80 -4.40 7.98
C ALA A 427 -20.07 -4.97 8.61
N GLU A 428 -21.14 -4.19 8.63
CA GLU A 428 -22.45 -4.70 9.05
C GLU A 428 -23.09 -5.57 7.96
N PRO A 429 -23.90 -6.59 8.32
CA PRO A 429 -24.62 -7.40 7.35
C PRO A 429 -25.45 -6.55 6.38
N GLY A 430 -25.25 -6.74 5.08
CA GLY A 430 -25.96 -5.98 4.04
C GLY A 430 -25.46 -4.55 3.79
N ALA A 431 -24.39 -4.09 4.44
CA ALA A 431 -23.84 -2.76 4.21
C ALA A 431 -23.30 -2.61 2.76
N ALA A 432 -23.96 -1.78 1.95
CA ALA A 432 -23.55 -1.54 0.55
C ALA A 432 -22.26 -0.69 0.41
N ARG A 433 -21.89 0.04 1.46
CA ARG A 433 -20.75 0.96 1.52
C ARG A 433 -20.30 1.08 2.98
N VAL A 434 -19.00 1.11 3.23
CA VAL A 434 -18.40 1.42 4.53
C VAL A 434 -17.57 2.69 4.41
N GLU A 435 -17.73 3.60 5.36
CA GLU A 435 -16.84 4.74 5.57
C GLU A 435 -16.21 4.64 6.95
N VAL A 436 -14.89 4.84 7.03
CA VAL A 436 -14.13 4.93 8.28
C VAL A 436 -13.38 6.25 8.28
N ARG A 437 -13.62 7.06 9.31
CA ARG A 437 -12.93 8.33 9.53
C ARG A 437 -12.18 8.30 10.87
N VAL A 438 -10.86 8.35 10.80
CA VAL A 438 -9.97 8.43 11.97
C VAL A 438 -9.40 9.84 12.06
N ALA A 439 -9.51 10.47 13.22
CA ALA A 439 -9.02 11.83 13.46
C ALA A 439 -8.26 11.90 14.80
N PRO A 440 -7.39 12.91 15.01
CA PRO A 440 -6.77 13.13 16.31
C PRO A 440 -7.83 13.34 17.40
N ALA A 441 -7.58 12.78 18.58
CA ALA A 441 -8.32 13.12 19.79
C ALA A 441 -7.66 14.32 20.49
N ALA A 442 -8.45 15.11 21.23
CA ALA A 442 -7.91 16.14 22.13
C ALA A 442 -7.29 15.52 23.39
N ALA A 443 -7.88 14.43 23.87
CA ALA A 443 -7.34 13.49 24.84
C ALA A 443 -8.00 12.12 24.61
N GLY A 444 -7.27 11.04 24.89
CA GLY A 444 -7.75 9.67 24.76
C GLY A 444 -6.70 8.65 25.20
N PRO A 445 -7.01 7.34 25.11
CA PRO A 445 -6.02 6.29 25.33
C PRO A 445 -4.80 6.47 24.44
N GLN A 446 -3.61 6.29 25.01
CA GLN A 446 -2.36 6.33 24.27
C GLN A 446 -2.31 5.16 23.27
N VAL A 447 -1.70 5.40 22.11
CA VAL A 447 -1.70 4.45 21.01
C VAL A 447 -0.70 3.32 21.27
N SER A 448 -1.19 2.10 21.45
CA SER A 448 -0.36 0.90 21.62
C SER A 448 0.05 0.33 20.26
N ALA A 449 1.36 0.25 20.00
CA ALA A 449 1.85 -0.40 18.78
C ALA A 449 1.44 -1.89 18.76
N PRO A 450 1.04 -2.45 17.60
CA PRO A 450 0.76 -3.87 17.50
C PRO A 450 2.05 -4.68 17.67
N SER A 451 1.94 -5.92 18.17
CA SER A 451 3.11 -6.78 18.38
C SER A 451 3.75 -7.29 17.09
N ASN A 452 3.00 -7.34 15.99
CA ASN A 452 3.42 -7.77 14.66
C ASN A 452 2.84 -6.83 13.59
N ALA A 453 3.49 -6.76 12.43
CA ALA A 453 3.03 -6.02 11.27
C ALA A 453 1.81 -6.65 10.56
N GLY A 454 1.14 -5.84 9.72
CA GLY A 454 0.05 -6.28 8.85
C GLY A 454 -1.29 -6.48 9.56
N ALA A 455 -2.16 -7.30 8.96
CA ALA A 455 -3.57 -7.42 9.36
C ALA A 455 -3.89 -8.56 10.34
N GLY A 456 -2.91 -9.40 10.70
CA GLY A 456 -3.15 -10.63 11.48
C GLY A 456 -3.80 -10.42 12.86
N GLY A 457 -3.58 -9.26 13.49
CA GLY A 457 -4.24 -8.88 14.75
C GLY A 457 -5.73 -8.56 14.63
N CYS A 458 -6.29 -8.52 13.42
CA CYS A 458 -7.72 -8.33 13.15
C CYS A 458 -8.42 -9.60 12.62
N ALA A 459 -7.77 -10.76 12.68
CA ALA A 459 -8.44 -12.02 12.35
C ALA A 459 -9.66 -12.20 13.27
N PRO A 460 -10.83 -12.67 12.76
CA PRO A 460 -11.93 -13.05 13.63
C PRO A 460 -11.45 -14.18 14.52
N SER A 461 -11.61 -14.05 15.85
CA SER A 461 -11.36 -15.16 16.77
C SER A 461 -12.17 -16.37 16.28
N PRO A 462 -11.58 -17.57 16.17
CA PRO A 462 -12.38 -18.75 15.92
C PRO A 462 -13.43 -18.84 17.03
N GLY A 463 -14.70 -18.85 16.65
CA GLY A 463 -15.79 -19.04 17.60
C GLY A 463 -15.56 -20.32 18.40
N PRO A 464 -16.06 -20.41 19.65
CA PRO A 464 -15.85 -21.60 20.47
C PRO A 464 -16.27 -22.83 19.67
N VAL A 465 -15.30 -23.71 19.39
CA VAL A 465 -15.56 -24.98 18.71
C VAL A 465 -16.51 -25.76 19.61
N VAL A 466 -17.78 -25.80 19.21
CA VAL A 466 -18.80 -26.63 19.84
C VAL A 466 -18.33 -28.06 19.65
N ALA A 467 -17.78 -28.64 20.72
CA ALA A 467 -17.35 -30.02 20.72
C ALA A 467 -18.56 -30.88 20.34
N GLY A 468 -18.52 -31.51 19.16
CA GLY A 468 -19.62 -32.31 18.65
C GLY A 468 -19.98 -33.37 19.69
N SER A 469 -21.25 -33.43 20.09
CA SER A 469 -21.66 -34.25 21.23
C SER A 469 -21.47 -35.74 20.94
N ALA A 470 -20.36 -36.31 21.41
CA ALA A 470 -20.22 -37.75 21.55
C ALA A 470 -21.34 -38.23 22.49
N GLY A 471 -22.22 -39.09 21.98
CA GLY A 471 -23.45 -39.46 22.68
C GLY A 471 -23.18 -40.19 24.00
N SER A 472 -23.43 -39.53 25.12
CA SER A 472 -23.43 -40.14 26.44
C SER A 472 -24.76 -40.83 26.71
N GLY A 473 -24.75 -42.16 26.85
CA GLY A 473 -25.81 -42.85 27.56
C GLY A 473 -25.78 -42.46 29.04
N GLY A 474 -26.94 -42.16 29.62
CA GLY A 474 -27.08 -42.01 31.07
C GLY A 474 -27.84 -43.19 31.69
N PRO A 475 -28.26 -43.08 32.97
CA PRO A 475 -27.85 -42.10 33.97
C PRO A 475 -27.43 -42.71 35.31
N ALA A 476 -26.78 -41.92 36.16
CA ALA A 476 -26.69 -42.13 37.61
C ALA A 476 -26.99 -40.80 38.32
N ALA A 477 -27.55 -40.84 39.53
CA ALA A 477 -28.37 -39.73 40.02
C ALA A 477 -27.91 -39.09 41.34
N ALA A 478 -28.18 -37.78 41.43
CA ALA A 478 -28.46 -37.01 42.65
C ALA A 478 -27.32 -36.82 43.69
N PRO A 479 -27.46 -35.88 44.65
CA PRO A 479 -28.53 -34.89 44.83
C PRO A 479 -28.10 -33.44 44.52
N ALA A 480 -29.09 -32.54 44.53
CA ALA A 480 -28.86 -31.09 44.48
C ALA A 480 -28.79 -30.48 45.89
N ASP A 481 -28.11 -29.34 46.01
CA ASP A 481 -28.24 -28.43 47.15
C ASP A 481 -29.06 -27.20 46.75
N ARG A 482 -29.69 -26.51 47.70
CA ARG A 482 -30.51 -25.30 47.47
C ARG A 482 -29.82 -24.05 47.98
N GLY A 483 -29.65 -23.07 47.09
CA GLY A 483 -29.42 -21.67 47.45
C GLY A 483 -30.53 -20.80 46.87
N ASP A 484 -31.41 -20.27 47.73
CA ASP A 484 -32.41 -19.28 47.34
C ASP A 484 -31.74 -17.90 47.11
N GLY A 485 -32.26 -17.07 46.19
CA GLY A 485 -31.51 -15.90 45.72
C GLY A 485 -32.25 -14.87 44.87
N GLU A 486 -33.43 -14.46 45.32
CA GLU A 486 -34.19 -13.23 44.96
C GLU A 486 -34.56 -12.93 43.48
N GLU A 487 -35.80 -12.46 43.33
CA GLU A 487 -36.47 -12.12 42.07
C GLU A 487 -36.50 -10.58 41.89
N TYR A 488 -35.99 -10.06 40.76
CA TYR A 488 -36.12 -8.63 40.42
C TYR A 488 -36.84 -8.42 39.08
N SER A 489 -38.17 -8.42 39.15
CA SER A 489 -39.07 -8.09 38.03
C SER A 489 -39.60 -6.65 38.16
N GLY A 490 -39.12 -5.72 37.34
CA GLY A 490 -39.45 -4.28 37.42
C GLY A 490 -39.62 -3.58 36.06
N PRO A 491 -40.81 -3.06 35.70
CA PRO A 491 -41.10 -2.54 34.35
C PRO A 491 -40.67 -1.07 34.15
N LEU A 492 -39.36 -0.82 34.01
CA LEU A 492 -38.82 0.55 33.85
C LEU A 492 -38.14 0.88 32.51
N LEU A 493 -38.02 -0.10 31.60
CA LEU A 493 -37.27 0.06 30.33
C LEU A 493 -38.03 0.75 29.17
N TRP A 494 -39.33 1.04 29.31
CA TRP A 494 -40.18 1.49 28.19
C TRP A 494 -40.41 3.01 28.06
N VAL A 495 -39.92 3.83 28.99
CA VAL A 495 -40.22 5.29 29.02
C VAL A 495 -39.13 6.15 28.36
N LEU A 496 -37.89 5.65 28.27
CA LEU A 496 -36.73 6.45 27.83
C LEU A 496 -36.58 6.80 26.33
N PRO A 497 -37.29 6.21 25.34
CA PRO A 497 -37.14 6.65 23.94
C PRO A 497 -37.97 7.90 23.59
N LEU A 498 -39.04 8.21 24.35
CA LEU A 498 -40.04 9.22 23.94
C LEU A 498 -39.64 10.68 24.26
N VAL A 499 -38.82 10.91 25.28
CA VAL A 499 -38.43 12.28 25.69
C VAL A 499 -37.49 12.95 24.66
N GLY A 500 -36.64 12.17 23.98
CA GLY A 500 -35.66 12.70 23.03
C GLY A 500 -36.27 13.32 21.76
N ALA A 501 -37.39 12.78 21.27
CA ALA A 501 -37.99 13.20 20.01
C ALA A 501 -38.57 14.63 20.06
N ALA A 502 -39.19 15.02 21.18
CA ALA A 502 -39.81 16.33 21.35
C ALA A 502 -38.77 17.48 21.34
N VAL A 503 -37.61 17.27 21.96
CA VAL A 503 -36.54 18.27 22.04
C VAL A 503 -35.90 18.52 20.67
N ALA A 504 -35.71 17.46 19.87
CA ALA A 504 -35.15 17.57 18.52
C ALA A 504 -36.04 18.40 17.57
N ALA A 505 -37.37 18.23 17.65
CA ALA A 505 -38.32 18.97 16.82
C ALA A 505 -38.33 20.48 17.11
N ALA A 506 -38.22 20.88 18.38
CA ALA A 506 -38.23 22.28 18.79
C ALA A 506 -37.00 23.05 18.26
N LEU A 507 -35.81 22.44 18.29
CA LEU A 507 -34.57 23.04 17.82
C LEU A 507 -34.58 23.26 16.29
N LEU A 508 -35.09 22.30 15.53
CA LEU A 508 -35.22 22.38 14.06
C LEU A 508 -36.14 23.54 13.61
N ALA A 509 -37.23 23.78 14.36
CA ALA A 509 -38.15 24.90 14.09
C ALA A 509 -37.52 26.28 14.30
N PHE A 510 -36.57 26.40 15.23
CA PHE A 510 -35.88 27.66 15.54
C PHE A 510 -34.86 28.03 14.45
N VAL A 511 -34.05 27.07 14.01
CA VAL A 511 -32.96 27.27 13.03
C VAL A 511 -33.47 27.63 11.63
N LEU A 512 -34.61 27.08 11.19
CA LEU A 512 -35.16 27.32 9.84
C LEU A 512 -35.95 28.63 9.71
N ARG A 513 -36.25 29.32 10.83
CA ARG A 513 -37.10 30.52 10.86
C ARG A 513 -36.60 31.71 10.02
N PRO A 514 -35.28 31.98 9.85
CA PRO A 514 -34.81 33.11 9.02
C PRO A 514 -35.00 32.92 7.51
N TRP A 515 -34.99 31.69 7.01
CA TRP A 515 -34.94 31.42 5.56
C TRP A 515 -36.28 31.61 4.83
N ARG A 516 -37.42 31.56 5.53
CA ARG A 516 -38.76 31.73 4.95
C ARG A 516 -39.14 33.18 4.56
N ARG A 517 -38.20 34.14 4.57
CA ARG A 517 -38.43 35.54 4.14
C ARG A 517 -37.61 35.99 2.92
N ARG A 518 -37.02 35.07 2.14
CA ARG A 518 -36.33 35.39 0.87
C ARG A 518 -36.62 34.37 -0.25
N SER A 519 -37.87 34.30 -0.68
CA SER A 519 -38.30 33.52 -1.85
C SER A 519 -39.47 34.20 -2.56
N GLY A 520 -39.24 35.40 -3.09
CA GLY A 520 -40.17 36.05 -4.02
C GLY A 520 -40.03 35.45 -5.41
N TRP A 521 -41.02 34.69 -5.86
CA TRP A 521 -41.09 34.16 -7.22
C TRP A 521 -41.59 35.26 -8.16
N SER A 522 -41.18 35.23 -9.42
CA SER A 522 -41.80 36.00 -10.50
C SER A 522 -41.83 35.13 -11.76
N ALA A 523 -42.92 35.22 -12.52
CA ALA A 523 -43.23 34.32 -13.63
C ALA A 523 -42.68 34.85 -14.97
N PRO A 524 -42.51 33.98 -15.99
CA PRO A 524 -42.24 34.40 -17.37
C PRO A 524 -43.54 34.73 -18.12
N ASP A 525 -43.43 35.51 -19.21
CA ASP A 525 -44.49 35.78 -20.18
C ASP A 525 -43.92 35.67 -21.63
N PRO A 526 -44.73 35.41 -22.68
CA PRO A 526 -44.25 34.82 -23.94
C PRO A 526 -44.25 35.75 -25.18
N ALA A 527 -43.98 35.11 -26.34
CA ALA A 527 -44.28 35.48 -27.74
C ALA A 527 -43.09 35.87 -28.66
N LEU A 528 -43.24 35.48 -29.94
CA LEU A 528 -42.33 35.72 -31.07
C LEU A 528 -42.94 36.77 -32.02
N PRO A 529 -42.15 37.39 -32.92
CA PRO A 529 -42.14 36.87 -34.30
C PRO A 529 -40.77 36.93 -35.03
N ALA A 530 -40.73 36.28 -36.19
CA ALA A 530 -39.71 36.39 -37.25
C ALA A 530 -40.38 37.03 -38.52
N PRO A 531 -39.77 37.22 -39.73
CA PRO A 531 -38.53 36.60 -40.25
C PRO A 531 -37.68 37.42 -41.29
N ARG A 532 -36.66 36.74 -41.89
CA ARG A 532 -35.99 37.01 -43.21
C ARG A 532 -35.13 38.30 -43.35
N PRO A 533 -34.27 38.40 -44.39
CA PRO A 533 -33.35 37.39 -44.95
C PRO A 533 -31.90 37.95 -45.07
N ALA A 534 -30.96 37.16 -45.61
CA ALA A 534 -29.56 37.59 -45.85
C ALA A 534 -29.30 37.96 -47.33
N PRO A 535 -28.36 38.89 -47.62
CA PRO A 535 -27.76 39.07 -48.94
C PRO A 535 -26.47 38.24 -49.11
N ALA A 536 -26.11 37.96 -50.37
CA ALA A 536 -24.76 37.55 -50.79
C ALA A 536 -23.91 38.81 -51.11
N GLU A 537 -22.68 38.82 -51.65
CA GLU A 537 -21.78 37.81 -52.25
C GLU A 537 -20.35 38.40 -52.30
N THR A 538 -19.28 37.59 -52.31
CA THR A 538 -18.05 37.75 -53.14
C THR A 538 -16.92 36.79 -52.72
N ALA A 539 -16.24 36.17 -53.69
CA ALA A 539 -14.86 35.64 -53.57
C ALA A 539 -13.85 36.76 -53.95
N ASP A 540 -12.52 36.66 -53.95
CA ASP A 540 -11.50 35.57 -53.94
C ASP A 540 -10.13 36.26 -53.59
N PRO A 541 -8.89 35.71 -53.72
CA PRO A 541 -8.41 34.33 -53.94
C PRO A 541 -7.26 33.86 -52.99
N TRP A 542 -6.69 32.69 -53.27
CA TRP A 542 -5.53 32.04 -52.60
C TRP A 542 -4.15 32.51 -53.16
N PRO A 543 -3.01 32.33 -52.43
CA PRO A 543 -2.18 31.09 -52.53
C PRO A 543 -1.60 30.61 -51.17
N VAL A 544 -1.51 29.32 -50.82
CA VAL A 544 -0.86 28.15 -51.43
C VAL A 544 0.67 28.20 -51.29
N ALA A 545 1.19 27.41 -50.35
CA ALA A 545 2.60 27.08 -50.19
C ALA A 545 2.73 25.59 -49.85
N ALA A 546 3.61 24.87 -50.54
CA ALA A 546 3.82 23.43 -50.39
C ALA A 546 5.10 23.12 -49.57
N PRO A 547 5.17 21.98 -48.85
CA PRO A 547 6.36 21.60 -48.08
C PRO A 547 7.46 21.02 -48.96
N GLY A 548 8.73 21.23 -48.60
CA GLY A 548 9.85 20.74 -49.41
C GLY A 548 11.20 20.60 -48.71
N ARG A 549 11.68 19.34 -48.67
CA ARG A 549 13.07 18.85 -48.50
C ARG A 549 13.79 19.02 -47.14
N ALA A 550 14.39 17.91 -46.72
CA ALA A 550 15.45 17.85 -45.71
C ALA A 550 16.84 17.91 -46.38
N PRO A 551 17.91 18.30 -45.64
CA PRO A 551 19.29 18.21 -46.11
C PRO A 551 19.87 16.79 -46.00
N VAL A 552 20.92 16.51 -46.78
CA VAL A 552 21.61 15.22 -46.86
C VAL A 552 22.87 15.22 -45.97
N SER A 553 23.29 14.03 -45.54
CA SER A 553 24.52 13.77 -44.79
C SER A 553 25.81 14.17 -45.54
N ALA A 554 26.81 14.64 -44.80
CA ALA A 554 28.18 14.85 -45.30
C ALA A 554 29.17 13.93 -44.55
N ASP A 555 30.20 13.47 -45.28
CA ASP A 555 31.20 12.49 -44.83
C ASP A 555 32.44 13.20 -44.22
N PRO A 556 33.25 12.55 -43.34
CA PRO A 556 34.26 13.25 -42.54
C PRO A 556 35.67 13.24 -43.16
N ALA A 557 36.34 14.40 -43.17
CA ALA A 557 37.78 14.49 -43.45
C ALA A 557 38.44 15.75 -42.83
N GLY A 558 39.68 15.59 -42.34
CA GLY A 558 40.70 16.64 -42.39
C GLY A 558 40.82 17.64 -41.21
N ARG A 559 41.50 17.23 -40.13
CA ARG A 559 42.47 18.01 -39.31
C ARG A 559 43.10 17.07 -38.26
N GLY A 560 44.38 17.19 -37.89
CA GLY A 560 45.41 18.09 -38.41
C GLY A 560 46.37 18.50 -37.29
N ASP A 561 47.67 18.33 -37.54
CA ASP A 561 48.85 18.80 -36.80
C ASP A 561 48.97 18.44 -35.29
#